data_AF-A0A958HGH2-F1
#
_entry.id   AF-A0A958HGH2-F1
#
_cell.length_a   1.000
_cell.length_b   1.000
_cell.length_c   1.000
_cell.angle_alpha   90.00
_cell.angle_beta   90.00
_cell.angle_gamma   90.00
#
_symmetry.space_group_name_H-M   'P 1'
#
loop_
_entity.id
_entity.type
_entity.pdbx_description
1 polymer ?
#
loop_
_entity_poly.entity_id
_entity_poly.type
_entity_poly.pdbx_seq_one_letter_code
_entity_poly.pdbx_strand_id
1 'polypeptide(L)'
;MTTPWQRLKQAAALQEPDQVPLALIVDSPWLPGYAGINTLDFFLDPDLWYKIHRELLDRWPNVAWIPGFWVEYGMASEPSAFGARIHWHDDRPPSVEPVVEDPRHWADAP
;
A
#
# COMPACT_ATOMS: atom_id res chain seq x y z
N MET A 1 -13.00 12.27 21.70
CA MET A 1 -11.68 11.63 21.88
C MET A 1 -10.87 11.86 20.62
N THR A 2 -9.59 12.19 20.73
CA THR A 2 -8.69 12.37 19.57
C THR A 2 -8.41 11.01 18.93
N THR A 3 -8.58 10.89 17.61
CA THR A 3 -8.33 9.64 16.88
C THR A 3 -6.84 9.45 16.58
N PRO A 4 -6.36 8.22 16.28
CA PRO A 4 -4.97 8.01 15.86
C PRO A 4 -4.57 8.87 14.66
N TRP A 5 -5.47 9.01 13.67
CA TRP A 5 -5.27 9.87 12.51
C TRP A 5 -5.12 11.35 12.88
N GLN A 6 -5.93 11.84 13.83
CA GLN A 6 -5.82 13.23 14.30
C GLN A 6 -4.49 13.49 14.99
N ARG A 7 -4.01 12.56 15.83
CA ARG A 7 -2.68 12.68 16.47
C ARG A 7 -1.55 12.68 15.46
N LEU A 8 -1.62 11.82 14.44
CA LEU A 8 -0.64 11.80 13.35
C LEU A 8 -0.58 13.15 12.64
N LYS A 9 -1.73 13.74 12.31
CA LYS A 9 -1.78 15.07 11.66
C LYS A 9 -1.23 16.20 12.54
N GLN A 10 -1.52 16.17 13.85
CA GLN A 10 -0.98 17.15 14.80
C GLN A 10 0.55 17.06 14.86
N ALA A 11 1.09 15.86 15.03
CA ALA A 11 2.54 15.64 15.05
C ALA A 11 3.20 16.06 13.71
N ALA A 12 2.58 15.73 12.58
CA ALA A 12 3.05 16.14 11.25
C ALA A 12 3.05 17.68 11.07
N ALA A 13 2.14 18.37 11.75
CA ALA A 13 2.07 19.83 11.78
C ALA A 13 2.96 20.47 12.86
N LEU A 14 3.89 19.72 13.46
CA LEU A 14 4.77 20.16 14.55
C LEU A 14 4.02 20.63 15.81
N GLN A 15 2.79 20.16 16.02
CA GLN A 15 2.00 20.38 17.22
C GLN A 15 2.25 19.24 18.23
N GLU A 16 1.91 19.48 19.50
CA GLU A 16 2.00 18.46 20.56
C GLU A 16 0.67 17.69 20.69
N PRO A 17 0.60 16.42 20.26
CA PRO A 17 -0.57 15.58 20.47
C PRO A 17 -0.70 15.15 21.94
N ASP A 18 -1.90 14.74 22.34
CA ASP A 18 -2.21 14.23 23.68
C ASP A 18 -1.50 12.91 24.04
N GLN A 19 -0.95 12.21 23.04
CA GLN A 19 -0.12 11.02 23.17
C GLN A 19 0.77 10.88 21.94
N VAL A 20 1.95 10.24 22.07
CA VAL A 20 2.80 9.87 20.93
C VAL A 20 1.99 9.04 19.91
N PRO A 21 1.82 9.51 18.66
CA PRO A 21 1.08 8.77 17.64
C PRO A 21 1.88 7.57 17.14
N LEU A 22 1.19 6.44 16.93
CA LEU A 22 1.71 5.30 16.18
C LEU A 22 1.00 5.24 14.83
N ALA A 23 1.76 5.35 13.75
CA ALA A 23 1.27 5.18 12.39
C ALA A 23 2.11 4.12 11.68
N LEU A 24 1.45 3.17 11.01
CA LEU A 24 2.11 2.07 10.31
C LEU A 24 1.74 2.11 8.82
N ILE A 25 2.76 2.00 7.97
CA ILE A 25 2.59 1.79 6.54
C ILE A 25 2.46 0.29 6.31
N VAL A 26 1.27 -0.16 5.94
CA VAL A 26 0.97 -1.58 5.73
C VAL A 26 0.06 -1.72 4.51
N ASP A 27 0.51 -2.53 3.57
CA ASP A 27 -0.09 -2.75 2.25
C ASP A 27 0.28 -4.14 1.68
N SER A 28 0.02 -4.35 0.40
CA SER A 28 0.14 -5.60 -0.35
C SER A 28 1.46 -6.39 -0.24
N PRO A 29 2.65 -5.81 0.05
CA PRO A 29 3.85 -6.59 0.35
C PRO A 29 3.78 -7.37 1.68
N TRP A 30 2.87 -7.02 2.59
CA TRP A 30 2.76 -7.63 3.92
C TRP A 30 1.38 -8.26 4.18
N LEU A 31 0.31 -7.59 3.78
CA LEU A 31 -1.07 -7.97 4.12
C LEU A 31 -1.48 -9.39 3.69
N PRO A 32 -1.20 -9.86 2.45
CA PRO A 32 -1.60 -11.20 2.03
C PRO A 32 -0.94 -12.28 2.89
N GLY A 33 0.36 -12.13 3.15
CA GLY A 33 1.12 -13.05 4.01
C GLY A 33 0.65 -13.03 5.46
N TYR A 34 0.31 -11.85 6.00
CA TYR A 34 -0.27 -11.72 7.33
C TYR A 34 -1.65 -12.39 7.44
N ALA A 35 -2.50 -12.21 6.43
CA ALA A 35 -3.84 -12.79 6.37
C ALA A 35 -3.82 -14.29 6.00
N GLY A 36 -2.68 -14.83 5.56
CA GLY A 36 -2.55 -16.23 5.16
C GLY A 36 -3.30 -16.58 3.87
N ILE A 37 -3.37 -15.63 2.93
CA ILE A 37 -4.10 -15.78 1.65
C ILE A 37 -3.14 -15.70 0.46
N ASN A 38 -3.62 -16.13 -0.72
CA ASN A 38 -2.91 -15.88 -1.97
C ASN A 38 -2.90 -14.36 -2.26
N THR A 39 -1.76 -13.86 -2.74
CA THR A 39 -1.61 -12.44 -3.09
C THR A 39 -2.58 -12.00 -4.20
N LEU A 40 -2.93 -12.89 -5.14
CA LEU A 40 -3.94 -12.60 -6.15
C LEU A 40 -5.34 -12.44 -5.56
N ASP A 41 -5.72 -13.26 -4.57
CA ASP A 41 -7.02 -13.13 -3.92
C ASP A 41 -7.14 -11.78 -3.22
N PHE A 42 -6.04 -11.30 -2.60
CA PHE A 42 -5.99 -9.97 -2.00
C PHE A 42 -6.27 -8.84 -3.01
N PHE A 43 -5.86 -9.03 -4.26
CA PHE A 43 -6.00 -8.05 -5.33
C PHE A 43 -7.34 -8.14 -6.08
N LEU A 44 -7.89 -9.34 -6.22
CA LEU A 44 -9.02 -9.62 -7.10
C LEU A 44 -10.35 -9.82 -6.36
N ASP A 45 -10.30 -10.09 -5.05
CA ASP A 45 -11.48 -10.22 -4.19
C ASP A 45 -11.63 -8.98 -3.28
N PRO A 46 -12.55 -8.04 -3.62
CA PRO A 46 -12.74 -6.82 -2.84
C PRO A 46 -13.34 -7.07 -1.46
N ASP A 47 -14.10 -8.15 -1.27
CA ASP A 47 -14.70 -8.49 0.03
C ASP A 47 -13.62 -9.01 0.98
N LEU A 48 -12.72 -9.85 0.48
CA LEU A 48 -11.57 -10.34 1.23
C LEU A 48 -10.60 -9.20 1.59
N TRP A 49 -10.28 -8.33 0.63
CA TRP A 49 -9.46 -7.14 0.85
C TRP A 49 -10.06 -6.24 1.94
N TYR A 50 -11.36 -5.96 1.88
CA TYR A 50 -12.06 -5.14 2.86
C TYR A 50 -12.04 -5.77 4.25
N LYS A 51 -12.31 -7.08 4.33
CA LYS A 51 -12.30 -7.85 5.58
C LYS A 51 -10.94 -7.74 6.28
N ILE A 52 -9.83 -7.91 5.56
CA ILE A 52 -8.48 -7.85 6.12
C ILE A 52 -8.20 -6.47 6.74
N HIS A 53 -8.54 -5.40 6.03
CA HIS A 53 -8.38 -4.03 6.55
C HIS A 53 -9.25 -3.74 7.77
N ARG A 54 -10.48 -4.25 7.77
CA ARG A 54 -11.38 -4.16 8.93
C ARG A 54 -10.80 -4.87 10.15
N GLU A 55 -10.27 -6.08 9.97
CA GLU A 55 -9.63 -6.85 11.04
C GLU A 55 -8.40 -6.13 11.62
N LEU A 56 -7.60 -5.44 10.80
CA LEU A 56 -6.50 -4.60 11.30
C LEU A 56 -6.99 -3.47 12.21
N LEU A 57 -8.04 -2.75 11.78
CA LEU A 57 -8.62 -1.65 12.55
C LEU A 57 -9.20 -2.13 13.88
N ASP A 58 -9.88 -3.28 13.87
CA ASP A 58 -10.50 -3.84 15.06
C ASP A 58 -9.45 -4.42 16.02
N ARG A 59 -8.36 -5.01 15.49
CA ARG A 59 -7.27 -5.57 16.31
C ARG A 59 -6.37 -4.51 16.93
N TRP A 60 -6.12 -3.40 16.24
CA TRP A 60 -5.29 -2.30 16.73
C TRP A 60 -5.98 -0.94 16.56
N PRO A 61 -6.98 -0.62 17.42
CA PRO A 61 -7.78 0.59 17.29
C PRO A 61 -7.02 1.89 17.56
N ASN A 62 -5.83 1.79 18.15
CA ASN A 62 -4.98 2.93 18.51
C ASN A 62 -3.88 3.24 17.48
N VAL A 63 -3.84 2.52 16.35
CA VAL A 63 -2.89 2.74 15.26
C VAL A 63 -3.54 3.56 14.14
N ALA A 64 -2.80 4.51 13.57
CA ALA A 64 -3.15 5.12 12.31
C ALA A 64 -2.61 4.25 11.16
N TRP A 65 -3.50 3.58 10.43
CA TRP A 65 -3.13 2.76 9.28
C TRP A 65 -3.00 3.62 8.03
N ILE A 66 -1.81 3.60 7.41
CA ILE A 66 -1.48 4.42 6.24
C ILE A 66 -1.14 3.48 5.07
N PRO A 67 -1.68 3.72 3.87
CA PRO A 67 -2.68 4.74 3.53
C PRO A 67 -4.14 4.32 3.87
N GLY A 68 -4.34 3.17 4.51
CA GLY A 68 -5.66 2.63 4.84
C GLY A 68 -6.26 1.90 3.64
N PHE A 69 -7.49 2.22 3.27
CA PHE A 69 -8.24 1.55 2.20
C PHE A 69 -7.90 2.13 0.82
N TRP A 70 -6.77 1.72 0.23
CA TRP A 70 -6.31 2.19 -1.09
C TRP A 70 -6.21 1.06 -2.12
N VAL A 71 -6.05 1.41 -3.41
CA VAL A 71 -5.88 0.43 -4.50
C VAL A 71 -4.42 -0.02 -4.55
N GLU A 72 -4.16 -1.25 -4.12
CA GLU A 72 -2.81 -1.69 -3.73
C GLU A 72 -1.96 -2.32 -4.84
N TYR A 73 -2.37 -2.14 -6.09
CA TYR A 73 -1.51 -2.43 -7.25
C TYR A 73 -0.24 -1.56 -7.24
N GLY A 74 -0.22 -0.54 -6.37
CA GLY A 74 0.94 0.27 -6.07
C GLY A 74 1.57 0.88 -7.30
N MET A 75 2.90 0.79 -7.35
CA MET A 75 3.71 1.37 -8.42
C MET A 75 3.51 0.68 -9.77
N ALA A 76 2.67 -0.36 -9.87
CA ALA A 76 2.38 -1.01 -11.15
C ALA A 76 1.28 -0.31 -11.95
N SER A 77 0.35 0.40 -11.29
CA SER A 77 -0.78 1.07 -11.94
C SER A 77 -0.33 2.14 -12.93
N GLU A 78 0.52 3.08 -12.49
CA GLU A 78 0.93 4.21 -13.32
C GLU A 78 1.72 3.77 -14.56
N PRO A 79 2.78 2.94 -14.47
CA PRO A 79 3.52 2.47 -15.65
C PRO A 79 2.66 1.68 -16.62
N SER A 80 1.65 0.94 -16.13
CA SER A 80 0.75 0.17 -17.00
C SER A 80 -0.07 1.06 -17.94
N ALA A 81 -0.42 2.28 -17.50
CA ALA A 81 -1.08 3.26 -18.35
C ALA A 81 -0.17 3.75 -19.50
N PHE A 82 1.15 3.61 -19.37
CA PHE A 82 2.14 3.93 -20.40
C PHE A 82 2.59 2.70 -21.21
N GLY A 83 1.91 1.56 -21.04
CA GLY A 83 2.18 0.33 -21.80
C GLY A 83 3.18 -0.63 -21.17
N ALA A 84 3.64 -0.38 -19.93
CA ALA A 84 4.41 -1.37 -19.18
C ALA A 84 3.54 -2.59 -18.85
N ARG A 85 3.98 -3.79 -19.23
CA ARG A 85 3.24 -5.02 -18.91
C ARG A 85 3.32 -5.31 -17.41
N ILE A 86 2.19 -5.63 -16.79
CA ILE A 86 2.16 -6.12 -15.40
C ILE A 86 2.34 -7.63 -15.38
N HIS A 87 3.25 -8.10 -14.54
CA HIS A 87 3.39 -9.50 -14.15
C HIS A 87 2.81 -9.71 -12.76
N TRP A 88 1.85 -10.62 -12.67
CA TRP A 88 1.21 -11.01 -11.43
C TRP A 88 1.88 -12.24 -10.83
N HIS A 89 1.82 -12.35 -9.50
CA HIS A 89 2.43 -13.43 -8.74
C HIS A 89 1.51 -13.84 -7.59
N ASP A 90 1.57 -15.11 -7.21
CA ASP A 90 0.73 -15.68 -6.16
C ASP A 90 1.21 -15.33 -4.74
N ASP A 91 2.48 -14.93 -4.60
CA ASP A 91 3.21 -14.84 -3.32
C ASP A 91 3.93 -13.49 -3.12
N ARG A 92 3.79 -12.55 -4.06
CA ARG A 92 4.45 -11.24 -4.00
C ARG A 92 3.68 -10.16 -4.78
N PRO A 93 3.93 -8.87 -4.51
CA PRO A 93 3.34 -7.77 -5.26
C PRO A 93 3.62 -7.85 -6.77
N PRO A 94 2.76 -7.23 -7.62
CA PRO A 94 2.97 -7.21 -9.06
C PRO A 94 4.28 -6.51 -9.43
N SER A 95 4.93 -6.99 -10.48
CA SER A 95 6.13 -6.37 -11.07
C SER A 95 5.83 -5.85 -12.47
N VAL A 96 6.52 -4.80 -12.90
CA VAL A 96 6.34 -4.20 -14.24
C VAL A 96 7.49 -4.54 -15.17
N GLU A 97 7.17 -4.86 -16.41
CA GLU A 97 8.14 -5.03 -17.50
C GLU A 97 8.61 -3.65 -17.99
N PRO A 98 9.92 -3.42 -18.17
CA PRO A 98 10.40 -2.16 -18.72
C PRO A 98 9.91 -1.98 -20.16
N VAL A 99 9.40 -0.80 -20.49
CA VAL A 99 9.05 -0.44 -21.88
C VAL A 99 10.31 -0.22 -22.73
N VAL A 100 11.40 0.22 -22.08
CA VAL A 100 12.70 0.45 -22.70
C VAL A 100 13.72 -0.45 -22.00
N GLU A 101 14.24 -1.44 -22.72
CA GLU A 101 15.19 -2.42 -22.18
C GLU A 101 16.65 -1.95 -22.21
N ASP A 102 17.01 -1.08 -23.16
CA ASP A 102 18.37 -0.54 -23.29
C ASP A 102 18.54 0.74 -22.46
N PRO A 103 19.32 0.73 -21.37
CA PRO A 103 19.51 1.91 -20.53
C PRO A 103 20.11 3.10 -21.30
N ARG A 104 20.83 2.85 -22.40
CA ARG A 104 21.44 3.91 -23.23
C ARG A 104 20.41 4.78 -23.93
N HIS A 105 19.18 4.31 -24.09
CA HIS A 105 18.08 5.12 -24.62
C HIS A 105 17.91 6.43 -23.84
N TRP A 106 18.18 6.42 -22.53
CA TRP A 106 18.01 7.56 -21.64
C TRP A 106 19.23 8.48 -21.55
N ALA A 107 20.33 8.18 -22.24
CA ALA A 107 21.56 8.96 -22.14
C ALA A 107 21.40 10.41 -22.65
N ASP A 108 20.52 10.59 -23.64
CA ASP A 108 20.23 11.88 -24.28
C ASP A 108 18.76 12.30 -24.08
N ALA A 109 18.06 11.72 -23.09
CA ALA A 109 16.70 12.13 -22.77
C ALA A 109 16.70 13.61 -22.30
N PRO A 110 15.74 14.43 -22.76
CA PRO A 110 15.71 15.88 -22.51
C PRO A 110 15.57 16.26 -21.04
#